data_AF-A0A8B8ND06-F1
#
_entry.id   AF-A0A8B8ND06-F1
#
_cell.length_a   1.000
_cell.length_b   1.000
_cell.length_c   1.000
_cell.angle_alpha   90.00
_cell.angle_beta   90.00
_cell.angle_gamma   90.00
#
_symmetry.space_group_name_H-M   'P 1'
#
loop_
_entity.id
_entity.type
_entity.pdbx_description
1 polymer ?
#
loop_
_entity_poly.entity_id
_entity_poly.type
_entity_poly.pdbx_seq_one_letter_code
_entity_poly.pdbx_strand_id
1 'polypeptide(L)'
;MSKEKMDVILKVVVKHFFIEKEVTSTLVMDSLYSGLKALEGQSKCKKGRTKVLDPDEMPAPIVSVDKDMFVLVDDVLLLLERAALEPLPPKDEKGPQNRTKDGNSGEDFNKDSIERDERRLTELGRRTVEIFVLAHIFRYFLVQEFSGSFFL
;
A
#
# COMPACT_ATOMS: atom_id res chain seq x y z
N MET A 1 -15.16 4.43 13.93
CA MET A 1 -14.55 4.18 12.61
C MET A 1 -14.03 5.48 12.04
N SER A 2 -12.72 5.68 12.11
CA SER A 2 -12.07 6.86 11.54
C SER A 2 -12.07 6.75 10.02
N LYS A 3 -12.50 7.83 9.36
CA LYS A 3 -12.61 7.88 7.91
C LYS A 3 -12.17 9.23 7.38
N GLU A 4 -11.59 9.24 6.20
CA GLU A 4 -11.12 10.46 5.55
C GLU A 4 -11.51 10.48 4.08
N LYS A 5 -11.73 11.67 3.51
CA LYS A 5 -12.03 11.77 2.08
C LYS A 5 -10.79 11.40 1.24
N MET A 6 -11.02 10.63 0.19
CA MET A 6 -9.95 10.18 -0.70
C MET A 6 -9.21 11.35 -1.35
N ASP A 7 -9.92 12.41 -1.76
CA ASP A 7 -9.30 13.57 -2.40
C ASP A 7 -8.33 14.32 -1.48
N VAL A 8 -8.62 14.37 -0.17
CA VAL A 8 -7.74 15.00 0.83
C VAL A 8 -6.44 14.21 0.95
N ILE A 9 -6.53 12.89 1.07
CA ILE A 9 -5.36 12.02 1.16
C ILE A 9 -4.53 12.07 -0.13
N LEU A 10 -5.16 11.95 -1.29
CA LEU A 10 -4.45 11.99 -2.57
C LEU A 10 -3.73 13.33 -2.80
N LYS A 11 -4.32 14.45 -2.38
CA LYS A 11 -3.63 15.76 -2.41
C LYS A 11 -2.38 15.76 -1.55
N VAL A 12 -2.43 15.16 -0.35
CA VAL A 12 -1.26 15.05 0.54
C VAL A 12 -0.18 14.15 -0.06
N VAL A 13 -0.56 12.99 -0.62
CA VAL A 13 0.37 12.08 -1.30
C VAL A 13 1.05 12.79 -2.47
N VAL A 14 0.27 13.47 -3.32
CA VAL A 14 0.81 14.19 -4.49
C VAL A 14 1.78 15.29 -4.05
N LYS A 15 1.39 16.07 -3.03
CA LYS A 15 2.26 17.10 -2.48
C LYS A 15 3.57 16.51 -1.94
N HIS A 16 3.50 15.44 -1.18
CA HIS A 16 4.68 14.86 -0.56
C HIS A 16 5.66 14.28 -1.59
N PHE A 17 5.16 13.46 -2.53
CA PHE A 17 6.04 12.79 -3.49
C PHE A 17 6.53 13.69 -4.61
N PHE A 18 5.63 14.45 -5.26
CA PHE A 18 5.96 15.14 -6.50
C PHE A 18 6.43 16.57 -6.29
N ILE A 19 6.04 17.20 -5.17
CA ILE A 19 6.43 18.58 -4.86
C ILE A 19 7.57 18.58 -3.84
N GLU A 20 7.38 17.96 -2.67
CA GLU A 20 8.36 18.03 -1.57
C GLU A 20 9.59 17.14 -1.81
N LYS A 21 9.38 15.95 -2.39
CA LYS A 21 10.46 14.98 -2.67
C LYS A 21 10.94 14.99 -4.12
N GLU A 22 10.35 15.84 -4.98
CA GLU A 22 10.67 15.96 -6.41
C GLU A 22 10.76 14.62 -7.16
N VAL A 23 9.94 13.63 -6.76
CA VAL A 23 9.92 12.32 -7.41
C VAL A 23 9.31 12.47 -8.80
N THR A 24 10.09 12.21 -9.84
CA THR A 24 9.65 12.26 -11.25
C THR A 24 9.44 10.89 -11.89
N SER A 25 9.53 9.83 -11.08
CA SER A 25 9.42 8.45 -11.56
C SER A 25 7.99 8.11 -11.96
N THR A 26 7.79 7.76 -13.23
CA THR A 26 6.51 7.24 -13.74
C THR A 26 6.10 5.97 -13.02
N LEU A 27 7.07 5.11 -12.66
CA LEU A 27 6.80 3.89 -11.89
C LEU A 27 6.17 4.17 -10.52
N VAL A 28 6.50 5.29 -9.88
CA VAL A 28 5.88 5.69 -8.61
C VAL A 28 4.42 6.09 -8.84
N MET A 29 4.12 6.84 -9.90
CA MET A 29 2.75 7.17 -10.27
C MET A 29 1.94 5.92 -10.61
N ASP A 30 2.49 5.04 -11.43
CA ASP A 30 1.82 3.82 -11.87
C ASP A 30 1.54 2.89 -10.69
N SER A 31 2.51 2.74 -9.78
CA SER A 31 2.36 1.95 -8.55
C SER A 31 1.26 2.53 -7.66
N LEU A 32 1.29 3.83 -7.38
CA LEU A 32 0.28 4.48 -6.53
C LEU A 32 -1.12 4.38 -7.14
N TYR A 33 -1.24 4.55 -8.46
CA TYR A 33 -2.50 4.45 -9.17
C TYR A 33 -3.05 3.02 -9.19
N SER A 34 -2.22 2.02 -9.53
CA SER A 34 -2.63 0.62 -9.54
C SER A 34 -2.95 0.13 -8.13
N GLY A 35 -2.18 0.55 -7.13
CA GLY A 35 -2.43 0.28 -5.71
C GLY A 35 -3.74 0.88 -5.22
N LEU A 36 -4.07 2.12 -5.59
CA LEU A 36 -5.36 2.73 -5.29
C LEU A 36 -6.51 1.95 -5.96
N LYS A 37 -6.35 1.58 -7.23
CA LYS A 37 -7.33 0.76 -7.95
C LYS A 37 -7.57 -0.60 -7.28
N ALA A 38 -6.53 -1.22 -6.73
CA ALA A 38 -6.66 -2.47 -5.97
C ALA A 38 -7.51 -2.28 -4.69
N LEU A 39 -7.35 -1.15 -3.98
CA LEU A 39 -8.17 -0.82 -2.81
C LEU A 39 -9.66 -0.60 -3.16
N GLU A 40 -9.93 0.10 -4.27
CA GLU A 40 -11.28 0.29 -4.80
C GLU A 40 -11.94 -1.03 -5.25
N GLY A 41 -11.14 -1.95 -5.80
CA GLY A 41 -11.60 -3.27 -6.25
C GLY A 41 -11.98 -4.21 -5.10
N GLN A 42 -11.25 -4.15 -3.98
CA GLN A 42 -11.52 -4.98 -2.81
C GLN A 42 -12.86 -4.69 -2.13
N SER A 43 -13.34 -3.44 -2.14
CA SER A 43 -14.60 -3.07 -1.47
C SER A 43 -15.83 -3.69 -2.13
N LYS A 44 -15.78 -3.96 -3.45
CA LYS A 44 -16.86 -4.62 -4.20
C LYS A 44 -16.95 -6.12 -3.95
N CYS A 45 -15.89 -6.73 -3.40
CA CYS A 45 -15.76 -8.19 -3.26
C CYS A 45 -16.02 -8.72 -1.84
N LYS A 46 -16.53 -7.89 -0.90
CA LYS A 46 -16.81 -8.28 0.49
C LYS A 46 -17.99 -9.26 0.67
N LYS A 47 -18.52 -9.86 -0.39
CA LYS A 47 -19.54 -10.93 -0.31
C LYS A 47 -18.93 -12.27 -0.69
N GLY A 48 -18.11 -12.82 0.21
CA GLY A 48 -17.67 -14.21 0.16
C GLY A 48 -16.20 -14.40 -0.17
N ARG A 49 -15.35 -14.44 0.86
CA ARG A 49 -14.14 -15.27 0.79
C ARG A 49 -13.89 -15.91 2.15
N THR A 50 -14.62 -16.98 2.39
CA THR A 50 -14.20 -18.04 3.30
C THR A 50 -12.92 -18.65 2.73
N LYS A 51 -11.83 -18.52 3.49
CA LYS A 51 -10.61 -19.35 3.53
C LYS A 51 -10.25 -20.13 2.25
N VAL A 52 -9.25 -19.64 1.52
CA VAL A 52 -8.23 -20.50 0.89
C VAL A 52 -6.89 -19.83 1.17
N LEU A 53 -6.10 -20.47 2.04
CA LEU A 53 -4.72 -20.15 2.33
C LEU A 53 -3.90 -20.57 1.10
N ASP A 54 -3.47 -19.60 0.30
CA ASP A 54 -2.23 -19.71 -0.46
C ASP A 54 -1.11 -19.12 0.43
N PRO A 55 0.10 -19.71 0.48
CA PRO A 55 1.19 -19.22 1.33
C PRO A 55 1.81 -17.88 0.89
N ASP A 56 1.23 -17.21 -0.11
CA ASP A 56 1.51 -15.82 -0.45
C ASP A 56 0.46 -14.95 0.28
N GLU A 57 0.58 -14.90 1.61
CA GLU A 57 -0.40 -14.33 2.53
C GLU A 57 -0.46 -12.81 2.31
N MET A 58 -1.30 -12.39 1.37
CA MET A 58 -1.54 -10.98 1.08
C MET A 58 -1.97 -10.31 2.39
N PRO A 59 -1.24 -9.28 2.86
CA PRO A 59 -1.44 -8.74 4.20
C PRO A 59 -2.89 -8.26 4.33
N ALA A 60 -3.53 -8.57 5.45
CA ALA A 60 -4.89 -8.13 5.71
C ALA A 60 -4.97 -6.58 5.57
N PRO A 61 -5.94 -6.05 4.80
CA PRO A 61 -5.97 -4.63 4.45
C PRO A 61 -6.14 -3.75 5.69
N ILE A 62 -5.41 -2.65 5.73
CA ILE A 62 -5.48 -1.62 6.80
C ILE A 62 -6.65 -0.67 6.51
N VAL A 63 -6.91 -0.45 5.22
CA VAL A 63 -7.89 0.54 4.75
C VAL A 63 -8.85 -0.12 3.76
N SER A 64 -10.13 0.27 3.81
CA SER A 64 -11.12 -0.03 2.77
C SER A 64 -11.70 1.26 2.19
N VAL A 65 -12.18 1.20 0.94
CA VAL A 65 -12.79 2.34 0.26
C VAL A 65 -14.32 2.20 0.29
N ASP A 66 -15.02 3.19 0.85
CA ASP A 66 -16.48 3.30 0.85
C ASP A 66 -16.92 4.66 0.31
N LYS A 67 -17.67 4.69 -0.80
CA LYS A 67 -18.25 5.90 -1.42
C LYS A 67 -17.29 7.11 -1.39
N ASP A 68 -16.07 6.89 -1.90
CA ASP A 68 -14.99 7.89 -2.00
C ASP A 68 -14.31 8.32 -0.68
N MET A 69 -14.52 7.54 0.38
CA MET A 69 -13.84 7.71 1.67
C MET A 69 -12.95 6.50 1.96
N PHE A 70 -11.75 6.78 2.50
CA PHE A 70 -10.93 5.76 3.14
C PHE A 70 -11.45 5.50 4.55
N VAL A 71 -11.67 4.24 4.89
CA VAL A 71 -12.16 3.78 6.19
C VAL A 71 -11.17 2.78 6.75
N LEU A 72 -10.67 3.04 7.95
CA LEU A 72 -9.82 2.08 8.66
C LEU A 72 -10.61 0.82 9.01
N VAL A 73 -9.99 -0.34 8.81
CA VAL A 73 -10.63 -1.64 9.03
C VAL A 73 -10.66 -2.02 10.52
N ASP A 74 -9.78 -1.41 11.32
CA ASP A 74 -9.62 -1.67 12.76
C ASP A 74 -9.21 -0.39 13.51
N ASP A 75 -8.96 -0.50 14.82
CA ASP A 75 -8.50 0.59 15.67
C ASP A 75 -7.13 1.12 15.24
N VAL A 76 -6.96 2.45 15.29
CA VAL A 76 -5.76 3.16 14.80
C VAL A 76 -4.47 2.62 15.44
N LEU A 77 -4.50 2.31 16.74
CA LEU A 77 -3.34 1.81 17.48
C LEU A 77 -2.95 0.39 17.06
N LEU A 78 -3.93 -0.51 16.86
CA LEU A 78 -3.69 -1.87 16.39
C LEU A 78 -3.14 -1.88 14.96
N LEU A 79 -3.66 -0.99 14.11
CA LEU A 79 -3.17 -0.84 12.74
C LEU A 79 -1.74 -0.27 12.70
N LEU A 80 -1.38 0.64 13.61
CA LEU A 80 -0.04 1.20 13.71
C LEU A 80 0.98 0.18 14.22
N GLU A 81 0.64 -0.57 15.26
CA GLU A 81 1.47 -1.67 15.76
C GLU A 81 1.71 -2.69 14.64
N ARG A 82 0.65 -3.08 13.92
CA ARG A 82 0.76 -4.01 12.81
C ARG A 82 1.60 -3.46 11.66
N ALA A 83 1.43 -2.20 11.28
CA ALA A 83 2.23 -1.56 10.23
C ALA A 83 3.72 -1.44 10.63
N ALA A 84 4.01 -1.32 11.93
CA ALA A 84 5.39 -1.25 12.45
C ALA A 84 6.06 -2.63 12.57
N LEU A 85 5.29 -3.68 12.89
CA LEU A 85 5.76 -5.06 12.97
C LEU A 85 5.84 -5.74 11.60
N GLU A 86 5.12 -5.22 10.60
CA GLU A 86 5.17 -5.73 9.24
C GLU A 86 6.55 -5.47 8.62
N PRO A 87 7.27 -6.52 8.16
CA PRO A 87 8.55 -6.33 7.51
C PRO A 87 8.38 -5.45 6.28
N LEU A 88 9.23 -4.43 6.16
CA LEU A 88 9.36 -3.67 4.92
C LEU A 88 9.63 -4.66 3.77
N PRO A 89 9.09 -4.42 2.57
CA PRO A 89 9.32 -5.30 1.44
C PRO A 89 10.82 -5.56 1.31
N PRO A 90 11.25 -6.82 1.11
CA PRO A 90 12.65 -7.16 1.06
C PRO A 90 13.31 -6.26 0.02
N LYS A 91 14.36 -5.53 0.42
CA LYS A 91 15.24 -4.88 -0.53
C LYS A 91 15.71 -5.98 -1.47
N ASP A 92 15.49 -5.81 -2.76
CA ASP A 92 16.09 -6.66 -3.80
C ASP A 92 17.61 -6.56 -3.68
N GLU A 93 18.19 -7.32 -2.76
CA GLU A 93 19.55 -7.81 -2.89
C GLU A 93 19.48 -8.71 -4.13
N LYS A 94 19.78 -8.13 -5.30
CA LYS A 94 20.07 -8.88 -6.52
C LYS A 94 21.19 -9.86 -6.16
N GLY A 95 20.81 -11.04 -5.69
CA GLY A 95 21.70 -12.17 -5.58
C GLY A 95 22.28 -12.42 -6.97
N PRO A 96 23.57 -12.78 -7.08
CA PRO A 96 24.16 -13.04 -8.38
C PRO A 96 23.35 -14.14 -9.04
N GLN A 97 22.67 -13.78 -10.14
CA GLN A 97 22.00 -14.71 -11.02
C GLN A 97 23.09 -15.59 -11.62
N ASN A 98 23.45 -16.66 -10.92
CA ASN A 98 24.41 -17.64 -11.37
C ASN A 98 23.79 -18.32 -12.59
N ARG A 99 24.21 -17.84 -13.77
CA ARG A 99 24.05 -18.51 -15.04
C ARG A 99 24.76 -19.86 -14.96
N THR A 100 24.04 -20.92 -14.64
CA THR A 100 24.41 -22.22 -15.19
C THR A 100 23.64 -22.38 -16.48
N LYS A 101 24.36 -22.13 -17.56
CA LYS A 101 24.00 -22.42 -18.94
C LYS A 101 23.67 -23.92 -19.04
N ASP A 102 22.44 -24.25 -19.42
CA ASP A 102 22.22 -25.29 -20.43
C ASP A 102 20.83 -25.20 -21.08
N GLY A 103 20.85 -25.26 -22.41
CA GLY A 103 19.80 -25.83 -23.24
C GLY A 103 18.39 -25.22 -23.20
N ASN A 104 18.13 -24.31 -24.15
CA ASN A 104 16.85 -24.23 -24.88
C ASN A 104 15.55 -24.02 -24.06
N SER A 105 15.23 -22.78 -23.68
CA SER A 105 13.84 -22.34 -23.55
C SER A 105 13.72 -20.83 -23.82
N GLY A 106 13.18 -20.48 -24.98
CA GLY A 106 12.88 -19.11 -25.36
C GLY A 106 11.71 -18.53 -24.56
N GLU A 107 11.80 -17.22 -24.30
CA GLU A 107 10.72 -16.25 -24.03
C GLU A 107 9.87 -16.33 -22.75
N ASP A 108 9.77 -17.44 -22.01
CA ASP A 108 8.87 -17.50 -20.83
C ASP A 108 9.38 -16.75 -19.59
N PHE A 109 10.69 -16.70 -19.35
CA PHE A 109 11.25 -16.02 -18.16
C PHE A 109 11.00 -14.51 -18.13
N ASN A 110 10.92 -13.86 -19.29
CA ASN A 110 10.76 -12.42 -19.37
C ASN A 110 9.33 -12.00 -19.01
N LYS A 111 8.33 -12.75 -19.51
CA LYS A 111 6.92 -12.46 -19.28
C LYS A 111 6.51 -12.68 -17.81
N ASP A 112 6.98 -13.77 -17.20
CA ASP A 112 6.74 -14.05 -15.78
C ASP A 112 7.45 -13.06 -14.85
N SER A 113 8.61 -12.53 -15.26
CA SER A 113 9.34 -11.51 -14.49
C SER A 113 8.64 -10.16 -14.49
N ILE A 114 8.13 -9.74 -15.66
CA ILE A 114 7.39 -8.48 -15.80
C ILE A 114 6.08 -8.57 -15.01
N GLU A 115 5.33 -9.66 -15.12
CA GLU A 115 4.07 -9.83 -14.38
C GLU A 115 4.30 -9.84 -12.86
N ARG A 116 5.39 -10.47 -12.39
CA ARG A 116 5.78 -10.41 -10.97
C ARG A 116 6.09 -9.00 -10.51
N ASP A 117 6.86 -8.24 -11.29
CA ASP A 117 7.23 -6.88 -10.93
C ASP A 117 6.00 -5.95 -10.91
N GLU A 118 5.07 -6.10 -11.84
CA GLU A 118 3.79 -5.37 -11.84
C GLU A 118 2.94 -5.67 -10.59
N ARG A 119 2.87 -6.93 -10.17
CA ARG A 119 2.19 -7.32 -8.92
C ARG A 119 2.86 -6.69 -7.69
N ARG A 120 4.19 -6.71 -7.63
CA ARG A 120 4.96 -6.10 -6.53
C ARG A 120 4.80 -4.58 -6.49
N LEU A 121 4.81 -3.91 -7.64
CA LEU A 121 4.56 -2.47 -7.74
C LEU A 121 3.15 -2.10 -7.29
N THR A 122 2.15 -2.89 -7.70
CA THR A 122 0.75 -2.70 -7.27
C THR A 122 0.60 -2.85 -5.76
N GLU A 123 1.22 -3.88 -5.16
CA GLU A 123 1.20 -4.09 -3.72
C GLU A 123 1.96 -2.98 -2.96
N LEU A 124 3.11 -2.56 -3.46
CA LEU A 124 3.88 -1.46 -2.89
C LEU A 124 3.08 -0.15 -2.89
N GLY A 125 2.42 0.16 -4.00
CA GLY A 125 1.54 1.31 -4.12
C GLY A 125 0.36 1.24 -3.16
N ARG A 126 -0.28 0.07 -3.06
CA ARG A 126 -1.39 -0.20 -2.14
C ARG A 126 -0.97 0.08 -0.69
N ARG A 127 0.13 -0.53 -0.23
CA ARG A 127 0.68 -0.31 1.12
C ARG A 127 1.06 1.14 1.37
N THR A 128 1.63 1.81 0.37
CA THR A 128 2.00 3.22 0.49
C THR A 128 0.75 4.06 0.76
N VAL A 129 -0.32 3.90 -0.03
CA VAL A 129 -1.57 4.62 0.19
C VAL A 129 -2.16 4.32 1.58
N GLU A 130 -2.16 3.06 2.01
CA GLU A 130 -2.63 2.67 3.34
C GLU A 130 -1.86 3.36 4.48
N ILE A 131 -0.53 3.39 4.40
CA ILE A 131 0.33 4.06 5.38
C ILE A 131 0.05 5.57 5.40
N PHE A 132 -0.16 6.19 4.23
CA PHE A 132 -0.50 7.62 4.16
C PHE A 132 -1.85 7.92 4.81
N VAL A 133 -2.87 7.09 4.56
CA VAL A 133 -4.18 7.22 5.22
C VAL A 133 -4.03 7.06 6.73
N LEU A 134 -3.34 6.01 7.18
CA LEU A 134 -3.15 5.73 8.61
C LEU A 134 -2.39 6.88 9.29
N ALA A 135 -1.29 7.35 8.70
CA ALA A 135 -0.51 8.47 9.21
C ALA A 135 -1.32 9.77 9.24
N HIS A 136 -2.16 10.02 8.24
CA HIS A 136 -2.98 11.23 8.18
C HIS A 136 -4.06 11.22 9.27
N ILE A 137 -4.79 10.11 9.42
CA ILE A 137 -5.80 9.92 10.46
C ILE A 137 -5.15 9.97 11.85
N PHE A 138 -4.00 9.32 12.02
CA PHE A 138 -3.25 9.34 13.27
C PHE A 138 -2.72 10.74 13.60
N ARG A 139 -2.24 11.50 12.61
CA ARG A 139 -1.83 12.89 12.83
C ARG A 139 -3.00 13.74 13.29
N TYR A 140 -4.19 13.57 12.71
CA TYR A 140 -5.38 14.26 13.22
C TYR A 140 -5.71 13.84 14.65
N PHE A 141 -5.61 12.55 14.97
CA PHE A 141 -5.83 12.03 16.32
C PHE A 141 -4.86 12.66 17.33
N LEU A 142 -3.55 12.63 17.06
CA LEU A 142 -2.54 13.27 17.92
C LEU A 142 -2.71 14.80 18.01
N VAL A 143 -2.96 15.49 16.90
CA VAL A 143 -3.14 16.94 16.92
C VAL A 143 -4.38 17.33 17.74
N GLN A 144 -5.46 16.54 17.69
CA GLN A 144 -6.67 16.83 18.46
C GLN A 144 -6.50 16.54 19.96
N GLU A 145 -5.81 15.46 20.32
CA GLU A 145 -5.61 15.05 21.73
C GLU A 145 -4.55 15.91 22.44
N PHE A 146 -3.50 16.35 21.73
CA PHE A 146 -2.47 17.23 22.28
C PHE A 146 -2.80 18.73 22.16
N SER A 147 -3.63 19.15 21.19
CA SER A 147 -4.16 20.53 21.16
C SER A 147 -5.22 20.79 22.22
N GLY A 148 -5.93 19.76 22.70
CA GLY A 148 -6.85 19.88 23.84
C GLY A 148 -6.13 19.98 25.19
N SER A 149 -4.87 19.56 25.28
CA SER A 149 -4.09 19.53 26.52
C SER A 149 -3.26 20.79 26.78
N PHE A 150 -3.33 21.80 25.90
CA PHE A 150 -2.67 23.11 26.07
C PHE A 150 -3.63 24.26 26.42
N PHE A 151 -4.94 23.96 26.58
CA PHE A 151 -5.93 24.87 27.12
C PHE A 151 -6.59 24.27 28.37
N LEU A 152 -5.80 24.09 29.43
CA LEU A 152 -6.27 23.98 30.82
C LEU A 152 -5.17 24.43 31.78
#